data_AF-X1Q167-F1
#
_entry.id   AF-X1Q167-F1
#
_cell.length_a   1.000
_cell.length_b   1.000
_cell.length_c   1.000
_cell.angle_alpha   90.00
_cell.angle_beta   90.00
_cell.angle_gamma   90.00
#
_symmetry.space_group_name_H-M   'P 1'
#
loop_
_entity.id
_entity.type
_entity.pdbx_description
1 polymer ?
#
loop_
_entity_poly.entity_id
_entity_poly.type
_entity_poly.pdbx_seq_one_letter_code
_entity_poly.pdbx_strand_id
1 'polypeptide(L)'
;VAVVERHRRTGNIGLGFVRGFGMKRGALASSVGHDAHNITVVGINPEDMAVAVNEVVRCGGGQVVVLKGIPTAKLELPIAGLMSDRSVQTVSAQLEMLHRAARRCGVKLKSPFMAMSFLSLVVIPRLRITDKGLVDVEKFGLVDLIVKRARH
;
A
#
# COMPACT_ATOMS: atom_id res chain seq x y z
N VAL A 1 -6.30 -4.54 -2.67
CA VAL A 1 -5.62 -3.30 -2.21
C VAL A 1 -6.56 -2.59 -1.26
N ALA A 2 -6.01 -1.93 -0.23
CA ALA A 2 -6.75 -1.05 0.63
C ALA A 2 -5.95 0.24 0.90
N VAL A 3 -6.64 1.34 1.16
CA VAL A 3 -6.08 2.60 1.62
C VAL A 3 -6.75 2.94 2.96
N VAL A 4 -5.94 3.08 4.00
CA VAL A 4 -6.38 3.30 5.39
C VAL A 4 -6.01 4.70 5.83
N GLU A 5 -7.00 5.48 6.25
CA GLU A 5 -6.80 6.84 6.76
C GLU A 5 -5.98 6.83 8.05
N ARG A 6 -4.99 7.74 8.17
CA ARG A 6 -4.09 7.76 9.33
C ARG A 6 -3.87 9.13 9.98
N HIS A 7 -4.45 10.20 9.46
CA HIS A 7 -4.16 11.57 9.90
C HIS A 7 -5.22 12.11 10.86
N ARG A 8 -6.50 11.74 10.66
CA ARG A 8 -7.64 12.32 11.38
C ARG A 8 -8.45 11.30 12.17
N ARG A 9 -8.07 10.03 12.15
CA ARG A 9 -8.77 8.93 12.85
C ARG A 9 -10.22 8.82 12.42
N THR A 10 -10.50 9.02 11.13
CA THR A 10 -11.87 8.95 10.60
C THR A 10 -12.42 7.52 10.59
N GLY A 11 -11.52 6.52 10.64
CA GLY A 11 -11.88 5.11 10.45
C GLY A 11 -12.11 4.73 8.99
N ASN A 12 -11.87 5.65 8.04
CA ASN A 12 -12.06 5.39 6.62
C ASN A 12 -11.09 4.33 6.11
N ILE A 13 -11.64 3.36 5.38
CA ILE A 13 -10.88 2.35 4.64
C ILE A 13 -11.49 2.21 3.25
N GLY A 14 -10.72 2.57 2.24
CA GLY A 14 -11.10 2.35 0.85
C GLY A 14 -10.57 1.01 0.37
N LEU A 15 -11.40 0.25 -0.32
CA LEU A 15 -11.08 -1.08 -0.83
C LEU A 15 -11.06 -1.09 -2.36
N GLY A 16 -10.18 -1.91 -2.92
CA GLY A 16 -10.02 -2.05 -4.37
C GLY A 16 -9.37 -3.35 -4.79
N PHE A 17 -9.46 -3.63 -6.09
CA PHE A 17 -8.69 -4.68 -6.74
C PHE A 17 -7.55 -4.06 -7.56
N VAL A 18 -6.37 -4.65 -7.47
CA VAL A 18 -5.20 -4.23 -8.26
C VAL A 18 -4.59 -5.45 -8.94
N ARG A 19 -4.14 -5.27 -10.18
CA ARG A 19 -3.44 -6.28 -10.98
C ARG A 19 -2.06 -5.75 -11.36
N GLY A 20 -1.15 -6.63 -11.75
CA GLY A 20 0.18 -6.26 -12.25
C GLY A 20 1.34 -6.40 -11.25
N PHE A 21 1.07 -6.57 -9.96
CA PHE A 21 2.13 -6.84 -8.98
C PHE A 21 2.71 -8.26 -9.11
N GLY A 22 1.90 -9.23 -9.54
CA GLY A 22 2.31 -10.63 -9.68
C GLY A 22 2.32 -11.44 -8.38
N MET A 23 1.83 -10.86 -7.28
CA MET A 23 1.81 -11.49 -5.95
C MET A 23 1.06 -12.82 -5.95
N LYS A 24 1.63 -13.79 -5.26
CA LYS A 24 1.05 -15.12 -5.04
C LYS A 24 0.79 -15.43 -3.56
N ARG A 25 1.35 -14.62 -2.67
CA ARG A 25 1.29 -14.78 -1.20
C ARG A 25 1.68 -13.47 -0.52
N GLY A 26 1.31 -13.30 0.75
CA GLY A 26 1.76 -12.16 1.55
C GLY A 26 1.04 -10.84 1.24
N ALA A 27 1.56 -9.79 1.87
CA ALA A 27 1.12 -8.41 1.73
C ALA A 27 2.32 -7.44 1.76
N LEU A 28 2.16 -6.29 1.11
CA LEU A 28 3.06 -5.15 1.14
C LEU A 28 2.26 -3.94 1.65
N ALA A 29 2.82 -3.17 2.57
CA ALA A 29 2.21 -1.92 3.06
C ALA A 29 3.21 -0.76 3.02
N SER A 30 2.72 0.46 2.83
CA SER A 30 3.51 1.69 2.84
C SER A 30 2.67 2.86 3.35
N SER A 31 3.27 3.72 4.17
CA SER A 31 2.73 5.05 4.48
C SER A 31 3.07 6.11 3.42
N VAL A 32 3.93 5.77 2.47
CA VAL A 32 4.25 6.62 1.31
C VAL A 32 3.25 6.33 0.19
N GLY A 33 2.10 7.01 0.22
CA GLY A 33 1.08 6.99 -0.83
C GLY A 33 0.80 8.39 -1.38
N HIS A 34 1.27 8.71 -2.57
CA HIS A 34 1.15 10.05 -3.14
C HIS A 34 -0.34 10.39 -3.38
N ASP A 35 -0.87 11.55 -3.01
CA ASP A 35 -0.25 12.64 -2.20
C ASP A 35 -0.87 12.76 -0.79
N ALA A 36 -1.95 12.04 -0.52
CA ALA A 36 -2.61 12.07 0.79
C ALA A 36 -1.78 11.37 1.88
N HIS A 37 -0.82 10.55 1.48
CA HIS A 37 0.06 9.77 2.33
C HIS A 37 -0.70 8.97 3.40
N ASN A 38 -1.85 8.40 3.04
CA ASN A 38 -2.52 7.37 3.81
C ASN A 38 -1.77 6.03 3.69
N ILE A 39 -2.07 5.06 4.56
CA ILE A 39 -1.42 3.74 4.48
C ILE A 39 -2.05 2.97 3.33
N THR A 40 -1.25 2.65 2.31
CA THR A 40 -1.67 1.79 1.21
C THR A 40 -1.13 0.39 1.42
N VAL A 41 -2.00 -0.61 1.30
CA VAL A 41 -1.64 -2.03 1.43
C VAL A 41 -2.13 -2.84 0.22
N VAL A 42 -1.26 -3.69 -0.32
CA VAL A 42 -1.56 -4.63 -1.39
C VAL A 42 -1.24 -6.03 -0.89
N GLY A 43 -2.21 -6.94 -0.94
CA GLY A 43 -2.02 -8.32 -0.52
C GLY A 43 -3.02 -9.25 -1.19
N ILE A 44 -2.83 -10.55 -0.97
CA ILE A 44 -3.68 -11.60 -1.54
C ILE A 44 -4.72 -12.13 -0.55
N ASN A 45 -4.59 -11.82 0.74
CA ASN A 45 -5.52 -12.19 1.80
C ASN A 45 -5.61 -11.07 2.85
N PRO A 46 -6.76 -10.89 3.52
CA PRO A 46 -6.94 -9.83 4.51
C PRO A 46 -6.04 -9.94 5.74
N GLU A 47 -5.67 -11.15 6.16
CA GLU A 47 -4.91 -11.41 7.39
C GLU A 47 -3.49 -10.83 7.29
N ASP A 48 -2.76 -11.16 6.22
CA ASP A 48 -1.44 -10.61 5.93
C ASP A 48 -1.51 -9.09 5.74
N MET A 49 -2.59 -8.58 5.11
CA MET A 49 -2.79 -7.15 4.90
C MET A 49 -2.96 -6.41 6.22
N ALA A 50 -3.76 -6.96 7.15
CA ALA A 50 -3.96 -6.37 8.47
C ALA A 50 -2.66 -6.33 9.28
N VAL A 51 -1.89 -7.41 9.27
CA VAL A 51 -0.56 -7.45 9.92
C VAL A 51 0.36 -6.39 9.32
N ALA A 52 0.39 -6.25 7.99
CA ALA A 52 1.26 -5.30 7.32
C ALA A 52 0.92 -3.84 7.69
N VAL A 53 -0.36 -3.49 7.71
CA VAL A 53 -0.83 -2.15 8.12
C VAL A 53 -0.45 -1.88 9.57
N ASN A 54 -0.73 -2.83 10.48
CA ASN A 54 -0.44 -2.68 11.90
C ASN A 54 1.07 -2.52 12.15
N GLU A 55 1.92 -3.22 11.39
CA GLU A 55 3.37 -3.09 11.51
C GLU A 55 3.85 -1.72 11.01
N VAL A 56 3.29 -1.18 9.92
CA VAL A 56 3.58 0.20 9.49
C VAL A 56 3.24 1.20 10.60
N VAL A 57 2.11 1.02 11.29
CA VAL A 57 1.73 1.86 12.43
C VAL A 57 2.73 1.73 13.59
N ARG A 58 3.13 0.50 13.95
CA ARG A 58 4.15 0.28 15.01
C ARG A 58 5.49 0.94 14.70
N CYS A 59 5.87 1.01 13.42
CA CYS A 59 7.11 1.65 12.98
C CYS A 59 7.06 3.19 12.99
N GLY A 60 5.91 3.81 13.29
CA GLY A 60 5.72 5.25 13.10
C GLY A 60 5.57 5.65 11.63
N GLY A 61 5.21 4.69 10.77
CA GLY A 61 5.24 4.79 9.32
C GLY A 61 6.48 4.11 8.72
N GLY A 62 6.45 3.94 7.41
CA GLY A 62 7.45 3.17 6.68
C GLY A 62 6.86 2.25 5.64
N GLN A 63 7.62 1.20 5.33
CA GLN A 63 7.27 0.16 4.38
C GLN A 63 7.49 -1.21 5.01
N VAL A 64 6.57 -2.14 4.80
CA VAL A 64 6.61 -3.49 5.39
C VAL A 64 6.22 -4.54 4.36
N VAL A 65 6.87 -5.71 4.42
CA VAL A 65 6.44 -6.93 3.73
C VAL A 65 6.07 -8.00 4.75
N VAL A 66 4.87 -8.58 4.62
CA VAL A 66 4.36 -9.67 5.46
C VAL A 66 4.21 -10.94 4.64
N LEU A 67 4.53 -12.07 5.25
CA LEU A 67 4.30 -13.39 4.69
C LEU A 67 3.80 -14.34 5.78
N LYS A 68 2.61 -14.94 5.58
CA LYS A 68 2.01 -15.90 6.52
C LYS A 68 1.90 -15.33 7.95
N GLY A 69 1.43 -14.09 8.06
CA GLY A 69 1.23 -13.38 9.32
C GLY A 69 2.51 -12.82 9.96
N ILE A 70 3.67 -12.96 9.32
CA ILE A 70 4.96 -12.55 9.89
C ILE A 70 5.57 -11.40 9.07
N PRO A 71 5.93 -10.25 9.68
CA PRO A 71 6.76 -9.24 9.04
C PRO A 71 8.14 -9.81 8.68
N THR A 72 8.46 -9.83 7.39
CA THR A 72 9.71 -10.42 6.86
C THR A 72 10.76 -9.38 6.47
N ALA A 73 10.35 -8.12 6.31
CA ALA A 73 11.23 -6.98 6.10
C ALA A 73 10.47 -5.68 6.42
N LYS A 74 11.21 -4.68 6.89
CA LYS A 74 10.69 -3.33 7.16
C LYS A 74 11.74 -2.25 6.84
N LEU A 75 11.26 -1.08 6.46
CA LEU A 75 11.98 0.18 6.43
C LEU A 75 11.17 1.17 7.27
N GLU A 76 11.74 1.60 8.38
CA GLU A 76 11.10 2.52 9.31
C GLU A 76 11.31 3.96 8.84
N LEU A 77 10.23 4.72 8.74
CA LEU A 77 10.24 6.13 8.33
C LEU A 77 9.55 6.99 9.40
N PRO A 78 10.09 7.06 10.63
CA PRO A 78 9.38 7.63 11.79
C PRO A 78 9.03 9.12 11.63
N ILE A 79 9.73 9.85 10.75
CA ILE A 79 9.45 11.27 10.52
C ILE A 79 8.31 11.39 9.51
N ALA A 80 7.11 11.70 10.00
CA ALA A 80 5.86 11.81 9.25
C ALA A 80 5.43 10.54 8.47
N GLY A 81 6.10 9.40 8.68
CA GLY A 81 5.92 8.22 7.84
C GLY A 81 6.56 8.33 6.46
N LEU A 82 7.50 9.27 6.26
CA LEU A 82 8.09 9.59 4.96
C LEU A 82 9.62 9.59 4.98
N MET A 83 10.25 9.94 6.10
CA MET A 83 11.70 10.06 6.21
C MET A 83 12.25 9.28 7.41
N SER A 84 13.50 8.86 7.28
CA SER A 84 14.26 8.20 8.34
C SER A 84 15.28 9.16 8.95
N ASP A 85 15.55 9.00 10.24
CA ASP A 85 16.65 9.63 10.97
C ASP A 85 17.95 8.80 10.93
N ARG A 86 17.92 7.63 10.26
CA ARG A 86 19.07 6.74 10.09
C ARG A 86 19.97 7.17 8.93
N SER A 87 21.19 6.62 8.90
CA SER A 87 22.12 6.86 7.80
C SER A 87 21.59 6.31 6.47
N VAL A 88 22.03 6.91 5.37
CA VAL A 88 21.65 6.47 4.01
C VAL A 88 22.05 5.01 3.76
N GLN A 89 23.16 4.55 4.33
CA GLN A 89 23.62 3.17 4.19
C GLN A 89 22.64 2.20 4.87
N THR A 90 22.15 2.53 6.07
CA THR A 90 21.15 1.73 6.79
C THR A 90 19.83 1.70 6.03
N VAL A 91 19.35 2.85 5.57
CA VAL A 91 18.10 2.97 4.80
C VAL A 91 18.19 2.17 3.50
N SER A 92 19.31 2.27 2.78
CA SER A 92 19.56 1.53 1.55
C SER A 92 19.53 0.02 1.78
N ALA A 93 20.22 -0.47 2.80
CA ALA A 93 20.21 -1.89 3.14
C ALA A 93 18.81 -2.41 3.50
N GLN A 94 18.02 -1.62 4.24
CA GLN A 94 16.63 -1.96 4.57
C GLN A 94 15.73 -2.00 3.32
N LEU A 95 15.89 -1.03 2.41
CA LEU A 95 15.15 -0.99 1.15
C LEU A 95 15.47 -2.21 0.27
N GLU A 96 16.73 -2.64 0.22
CA GLU A 96 17.09 -3.87 -0.49
C GLU A 96 16.46 -5.12 0.14
N MET A 97 16.43 -5.21 1.48
CA MET A 97 15.77 -6.30 2.20
C MET A 97 14.28 -6.34 1.88
N LEU A 98 13.62 -5.18 1.83
CA LEU A 98 12.22 -5.04 1.41
C LEU A 98 12.02 -5.56 -0.01
N HIS A 99 12.86 -5.16 -0.97
CA HIS A 99 12.76 -5.65 -2.35
C HIS A 99 12.98 -7.17 -2.44
N ARG A 100 13.93 -7.73 -1.67
CA ARG A 100 14.12 -9.18 -1.58
C ARG A 100 12.91 -9.90 -0.99
N ALA A 101 12.29 -9.35 0.06
CA ALA A 101 11.08 -9.89 0.67
C ALA A 101 9.86 -9.81 -0.27
N ALA A 102 9.67 -8.69 -0.96
CA ALA A 102 8.61 -8.50 -1.96
C ALA A 102 8.71 -9.54 -3.08
N ARG A 103 9.93 -9.82 -3.59
CA ARG A 103 10.14 -10.89 -4.58
C ARG A 103 9.72 -12.27 -4.07
N ARG A 104 9.96 -12.58 -2.79
CA ARG A 104 9.49 -13.83 -2.15
C ARG A 104 7.96 -13.93 -2.08
N CYS A 105 7.24 -12.81 -2.14
CA CYS A 105 5.78 -12.75 -2.27
C CYS A 105 5.28 -13.02 -3.71
N GLY A 106 6.19 -13.18 -4.68
CA GLY A 106 5.90 -13.33 -6.10
C GLY A 106 5.88 -12.02 -6.88
N VAL A 107 6.23 -10.89 -6.25
CA VAL A 107 6.24 -9.59 -6.92
C VAL A 107 7.25 -9.58 -8.06
N LYS A 108 6.79 -9.17 -9.24
CA LYS A 108 7.62 -9.09 -10.47
C LYS A 108 8.11 -7.68 -10.78
N LEU A 109 7.53 -6.66 -10.15
CA LEU A 109 7.91 -5.26 -10.35
C LEU A 109 9.30 -4.99 -9.79
N LYS A 110 10.11 -4.22 -10.52
CA LYS A 110 11.43 -3.77 -10.06
C LYS A 110 11.33 -2.88 -8.82
N SER A 111 10.34 -1.99 -8.79
CA SER A 111 10.11 -1.00 -7.72
C SER A 111 8.66 -1.04 -7.24
N PRO A 112 8.24 -2.06 -6.47
CA PRO A 112 6.84 -2.26 -6.12
C PRO A 112 6.26 -1.18 -5.20
N PHE A 113 7.04 -0.67 -4.24
CA PHE A 113 6.58 0.39 -3.34
C PHE A 113 6.38 1.72 -4.06
N MET A 114 7.23 2.03 -5.03
CA MET A 114 7.06 3.19 -5.91
C MET A 114 5.77 3.05 -6.72
N ALA A 115 5.55 1.91 -7.39
CA ALA A 115 4.31 1.65 -8.13
C ALA A 115 3.06 1.73 -7.23
N MET A 116 3.15 1.21 -6.00
CA MET A 116 2.08 1.26 -5.01
C MET A 116 1.75 2.70 -4.59
N SER A 117 2.75 3.58 -4.49
CA SER A 117 2.55 4.97 -4.10
C SER A 117 1.67 5.76 -5.09
N PHE A 118 1.60 5.33 -6.35
CA PHE A 118 0.78 5.97 -7.39
C PHE A 118 -0.68 5.48 -7.41
N LEU A 119 -1.03 4.40 -6.69
CA LEU A 119 -2.40 3.89 -6.66
C LEU A 119 -3.38 4.89 -6.04
N SER A 120 -2.89 5.71 -5.11
CA SER A 120 -3.64 6.76 -4.42
C SER A 120 -3.57 8.14 -5.07
N LEU A 121 -2.85 8.27 -6.18
CA LEU A 121 -2.60 9.58 -6.79
C LEU A 121 -3.76 9.98 -7.71
N VAL A 122 -4.72 10.71 -7.14
CA VAL A 122 -5.98 11.15 -7.79
C VAL A 122 -5.82 12.26 -8.82
N VAL A 123 -4.62 12.78 -9.04
CA VAL A 123 -4.34 13.83 -10.05
C VAL A 123 -3.95 13.27 -11.42
N ILE A 124 -3.81 11.94 -11.55
CA ILE A 124 -3.53 11.28 -12.83
C ILE A 124 -4.83 10.65 -13.37
N PRO A 125 -5.15 10.79 -14.67
CA PRO A 125 -6.35 10.24 -15.27
C PRO A 125 -6.57 8.74 -14.98
N ARG A 126 -7.84 8.31 -15.06
CA ARG A 126 -8.39 6.97 -14.80
C ARG A 126 -8.69 6.65 -13.32
N LEU A 127 -9.18 5.43 -13.09
CA LEU A 127 -9.58 4.91 -11.79
C LEU A 127 -8.42 4.91 -10.76
N ARG A 128 -8.67 5.47 -9.57
CA ARG A 128 -7.74 5.53 -8.43
C ARG A 128 -8.43 5.08 -7.14
N ILE A 129 -7.65 4.84 -6.09
CA ILE A 129 -8.18 4.44 -4.77
C ILE A 129 -7.77 5.44 -3.68
N THR A 130 -8.72 5.85 -2.86
CA THR A 130 -8.49 6.72 -1.69
C THR A 130 -8.96 6.00 -0.42
N ASP A 131 -8.80 6.59 0.75
CA ASP A 131 -9.42 6.09 1.98
C ASP A 131 -10.95 6.10 1.93
N LYS A 132 -11.55 6.88 1.01
CA LYS A 132 -13.00 6.95 0.80
C LYS A 132 -13.52 5.94 -0.24
N GLY A 133 -12.64 5.14 -0.85
CA GLY A 133 -13.00 4.16 -1.88
C GLY A 133 -12.42 4.48 -3.27
N LEU A 134 -12.98 3.82 -4.29
CA LEU A 134 -12.57 4.00 -5.68
C LEU A 134 -13.09 5.32 -6.24
N VAL A 135 -12.22 6.07 -6.92
CA VAL A 135 -12.52 7.35 -7.56
C VAL A 135 -12.32 7.21 -9.06
N ASP A 136 -13.37 7.49 -9.83
CA ASP A 136 -13.25 7.77 -11.25
C ASP A 136 -12.86 9.25 -11.42
N VAL A 137 -11.58 9.49 -11.71
CA VAL A 137 -11.01 10.84 -11.81
C VAL A 137 -11.63 11.61 -12.98
N GLU A 138 -12.07 10.94 -14.04
CA GLU A 138 -12.67 11.60 -15.21
C GLU A 138 -14.10 12.06 -14.92
N LYS A 139 -14.82 11.32 -14.07
CA LYS A 139 -16.19 11.65 -13.64
C LYS A 139 -16.26 12.43 -12.33
N PHE A 140 -15.12 12.71 -11.71
CA PHE A 140 -15.01 13.38 -10.40
C PHE A 140 -15.91 12.77 -9.32
N GLY A 141 -15.97 11.43 -9.26
CA GLY A 141 -16.92 10.75 -8.38
C GLY A 141 -16.40 9.44 -7.81
N LEU A 142 -16.96 9.05 -6.66
CA LEU A 142 -16.79 7.70 -6.12
C LEU A 142 -17.56 6.71 -6.98
N VAL A 143 -16.99 5.52 -7.15
CA VAL A 143 -17.63 4.41 -7.88
C VAL A 143 -17.63 3.14 -7.06
N ASP A 144 -18.63 2.30 -7.31
CA ASP A 144 -18.77 1.03 -6.62
C ASP A 144 -17.63 0.07 -6.96
N LEU A 145 -17.13 -0.64 -5.93
CA LEU A 145 -16.12 -1.68 -6.10
C LEU A 145 -16.66 -2.89 -6.88
N ILE A 146 -17.93 -3.21 -6.71
CA ILE A 146 -18.60 -4.36 -7.33
C ILE A 146 -19.77 -3.84 -8.14
N VAL A 147 -19.65 -3.94 -9.47
CA VAL A 147 -20.75 -3.64 -10.39
C VAL A 147 -21.59 -4.89 -10.63
N LYS A 148 -22.91 -4.77 -10.57
CA LYS A 148 -23.81 -5.85 -10.99
C LYS A 148 -23.67 -6.02 -12.51
N ARG A 149 -23.42 -7.24 -12.97
CA ARG A 149 -23.42 -7.55 -14.40
C ARG A 149 -24.81 -7.22 -14.94
N ALA A 150 -24.91 -6.31 -15.91
CA ALA A 150 -26.17 -6.07 -16.61
C ALA A 150 -26.61 -7.40 -17.22
N ARG A 151 -27.81 -7.87 -16.87
CA ARG A 151 -28.44 -9.00 -17.55
C ARG A 151 -28.81 -8.50 -18.95
N HIS A 152 -28.17 -9.04 -19.98
CA HIS A 152 -28.67 -8.98 -21.34
C HIS A 152 -29.76 -10.03 -21.52
#